data_AF-A0A524M826-F1
#
_entry.id   AF-A0A524M826-F1
#
_cell.length_a   1.000
_cell.length_b   1.000
_cell.length_c   1.000
_cell.angle_alpha   90.00
_cell.angle_beta   90.00
_cell.angle_gamma   90.00
#
_symmetry.space_group_name_H-M   'P 1'
#
loop_
_entity.id
_entity.type
_entity.pdbx_description
1 polymer ?
#
loop_
_entity_poly.entity_id
_entity_poly.type
_entity_poly.pdbx_seq_one_letter_code
_entity_poly.pdbx_strand_id
1 'polypeptide(L)'
;TAEQPWLVFRQYLRGVQDEFDDYDFELLSAEGDEYHLQGTAVTDDAVYGRIDLWVDSQTFVPNRRSLYDVDDNLLVELRILEVELIGESLYMARTLETYDETGELRSAIHYDSIMVNSGLDPELFVREEEAADE
;
A
#
# COMPACT_ATOMS: atom_id res chain seq x y z
N THR A 1 13.59 -6.43 -13.66
CA THR A 1 13.40 -5.62 -12.46
C THR A 1 11.95 -5.78 -12.08
N ALA A 2 11.65 -6.46 -10.97
CA ALA A 2 10.27 -6.67 -10.54
C ALA A 2 9.80 -5.38 -9.84
N GLU A 3 9.43 -4.39 -10.64
CA GLU A 3 8.53 -3.34 -10.18
C GLU A 3 7.16 -4.00 -10.11
N GLN A 4 6.63 -4.25 -8.90
CA GLN A 4 5.19 -4.37 -8.58
C GLN A 4 4.92 -5.26 -7.35
N PRO A 5 5.24 -4.72 -6.17
CA PRO A 5 4.26 -4.72 -5.07
C PRO A 5 3.56 -3.35 -4.92
N TRP A 6 4.10 -2.30 -5.54
CA TRP A 6 3.65 -0.91 -5.38
C TRP A 6 2.33 -0.51 -6.08
N LEU A 7 1.91 -1.24 -7.13
CA LEU A 7 0.68 -0.86 -7.86
C LEU A 7 -0.62 -1.11 -7.08
N VAL A 8 -0.65 -2.07 -6.15
CA VAL A 8 -1.83 -2.26 -5.28
C VAL A 8 -1.93 -1.12 -4.27
N PHE A 9 -0.79 -0.63 -3.76
CA PHE A 9 -0.77 0.54 -2.86
C PHE A 9 -1.34 1.79 -3.53
N ARG A 10 -1.13 2.01 -4.84
CA ARG A 10 -1.73 3.13 -5.59
C ARG A 10 -3.26 3.11 -5.66
N GLN A 11 -3.91 1.96 -5.48
CA GLN A 11 -5.38 1.91 -5.43
C GLN A 11 -5.95 2.39 -4.09
N TYR A 12 -5.18 2.28 -3.01
CA TYR A 12 -5.57 2.75 -1.68
C TYR A 12 -5.18 4.21 -1.43
N LEU A 13 -4.10 4.66 -2.08
CA LEU A 13 -3.61 6.02 -1.98
C LEU A 13 -4.24 6.87 -3.09
N ARG A 14 -5.27 7.65 -2.75
CA ARG A 14 -5.84 8.60 -3.71
C ARG A 14 -4.87 9.75 -3.96
N GLY A 15 -4.06 9.65 -5.02
CA GLY A 15 -3.24 10.78 -5.50
C GLY A 15 -1.76 10.76 -5.11
N VAL A 16 -1.27 9.73 -4.40
CA VAL A 16 0.16 9.56 -4.12
C VAL A 16 0.87 9.10 -5.39
N GLN A 17 1.79 9.91 -5.91
CA GLN A 17 2.58 9.57 -7.10
C GLN A 17 3.78 8.68 -6.74
N ASP A 18 4.47 9.02 -5.63
CA ASP A 18 5.56 8.25 -5.04
C ASP A 18 5.60 8.49 -3.51
N GLU A 19 5.32 7.45 -2.72
CA GLU A 19 5.26 7.55 -1.26
C GLU A 19 6.62 7.89 -0.62
N PHE A 20 7.74 7.53 -1.26
CA PHE A 20 9.07 7.85 -0.73
C PHE A 20 9.54 9.26 -1.09
N ASP A 21 8.92 9.88 -2.10
CA ASP A 21 9.15 11.30 -2.39
C ASP A 21 8.22 12.20 -1.57
N ASP A 22 7.01 11.71 -1.24
CA ASP A 22 5.99 12.48 -0.51
C ASP A 22 6.18 12.47 1.02
N TYR A 23 6.91 11.48 1.57
CA TYR A 23 7.08 11.27 3.00
C TYR A 23 8.52 10.98 3.44
N ASP A 24 8.93 11.55 4.58
CA ASP A 24 10.15 11.14 5.28
C ASP A 24 9.80 10.18 6.42
N PHE A 25 10.52 9.06 6.50
CA PHE A 25 10.22 7.97 7.43
C PHE A 25 11.23 7.88 8.57
N GLU A 26 10.74 7.96 9.79
CA GLU A 26 11.50 7.69 11.01
C GLU A 26 11.19 6.28 11.55
N LEU A 27 12.22 5.56 11.99
CA LEU A 27 12.07 4.32 12.73
C LEU A 27 11.78 4.63 14.21
N LEU A 28 10.53 4.44 14.63
CA LEU A 28 10.09 4.68 16.00
C LEU A 28 10.45 3.53 16.94
N SER A 29 10.35 2.29 16.49
CA SER A 29 10.74 1.12 17.27
C SER A 29 11.15 -0.07 16.41
N ALA A 30 11.96 -0.94 16.99
CA ALA A 30 12.37 -2.23 16.43
C ALA A 30 12.32 -3.26 17.54
N GLU A 31 11.16 -3.89 17.74
CA GLU A 31 10.90 -4.81 18.85
C GLU A 31 10.48 -6.18 18.32
N GLY A 32 11.21 -7.22 18.75
CA GLY A 32 10.95 -8.59 18.29
C GLY A 32 11.14 -8.69 16.78
N ASP A 33 10.10 -9.17 16.11
CA ASP A 33 10.08 -9.38 14.66
C ASP A 33 9.38 -8.24 13.90
N GLU A 34 9.14 -7.07 14.52
CA GLU A 34 8.40 -5.96 13.91
C GLU A 34 9.16 -4.62 14.01
N TYR A 35 9.14 -3.87 12.90
CA TYR A 35 9.55 -2.47 12.84
C TYR A 35 8.34 -1.55 12.84
N HIS A 36 8.38 -0.48 13.61
CA HIS A 36 7.38 0.59 13.55
C HIS A 36 8.01 1.83 12.90
N LEU A 37 7.54 2.18 11.71
CA LEU A 37 7.97 3.36 10.96
C LEU A 37 6.86 4.40 10.98
N GLN A 38 7.23 5.67 11.05
CA GLN A 38 6.33 6.80 10.89
C GLN A 38 6.80 7.67 9.73
N GLY A 39 5.96 7.80 8.71
CA GLY A 39 6.10 8.73 7.60
C GLY A 39 5.42 10.06 7.91
N THR A 40 6.15 11.16 7.79
CA THR A 40 5.60 12.52 7.87
C THR A 40 5.67 13.16 6.49
N ALA A 41 4.58 13.82 6.07
CA ALA A 41 4.54 14.51 4.79
C ALA A 41 5.66 15.57 4.69
N VAL A 42 6.39 15.57 3.58
CA VAL A 42 7.44 16.58 3.28
C VAL A 42 7.05 17.52 2.14
N THR A 43 5.91 17.26 1.51
CA THR A 43 5.33 18.08 0.44
C THR A 43 3.91 18.49 0.82
N ASP A 44 3.46 19.66 0.34
CA ASP A 44 2.06 20.10 0.49
C ASP A 44 1.10 19.29 -0.41
N ASP A 45 1.65 18.51 -1.35
CA ASP A 45 0.90 17.64 -2.27
C ASP A 45 0.64 16.24 -1.68
N ALA A 46 1.24 15.92 -0.53
CA ALA A 46 1.04 14.66 0.16
C ALA A 46 -0.42 14.48 0.58
N VAL A 47 -0.98 13.31 0.31
CA VAL A 47 -2.42 13.01 0.49
C VAL A 47 -2.82 12.90 1.97
N TYR A 48 -1.90 12.40 2.79
CA TYR A 48 -2.05 12.16 4.22
C TYR A 48 -1.04 13.02 4.99
N GLY A 49 -1.40 13.50 6.18
CA GLY A 49 -0.47 14.22 7.05
C GLY A 49 0.58 13.30 7.66
N ARG A 50 0.18 12.07 8.00
CA ARG A 50 1.05 11.05 8.60
C ARG A 50 0.66 9.64 8.17
N ILE A 51 1.66 8.78 8.09
CA ILE A 51 1.52 7.34 7.84
C ILE A 51 2.26 6.60 8.95
N ASP A 52 1.60 5.65 9.62
CA ASP A 52 2.30 4.69 10.49
C ASP A 52 2.31 3.32 9.81
N LEU A 53 3.47 2.65 9.83
CA LEU A 53 3.69 1.32 9.25
C LEU A 53 4.24 0.36 10.30
N TRP A 54 3.61 -0.80 10.43
CA TRP A 54 4.14 -1.91 11.21
C TRP A 54 4.61 -2.99 10.24
N VAL A 55 5.91 -3.19 10.18
CA VAL A 55 6.60 -3.97 9.14
C VAL A 55 7.20 -5.22 9.73
N ASP A 56 6.87 -6.37 9.14
CA ASP A 56 7.49 -7.65 9.48
C ASP A 56 8.98 -7.63 9.10
N SER A 57 9.86 -7.88 10.07
CA SER A 57 11.32 -7.77 9.90
C SER A 57 11.92 -8.87 9.01
N GLN A 58 11.20 -9.96 8.76
CA GLN A 58 11.69 -11.07 7.96
C GLN A 58 11.37 -10.88 6.48
N THR A 59 10.16 -10.41 6.19
CA THR A 59 9.61 -10.24 4.84
C THR A 59 9.70 -8.80 4.33
N PHE A 60 9.87 -7.83 5.24
CA PHE A 60 9.78 -6.39 4.98
C PHE A 60 8.43 -5.95 4.39
N VAL A 61 7.38 -6.75 4.61
CA VAL A 61 6.01 -6.41 4.24
C VAL A 61 5.32 -5.77 5.44
N PRO A 62 4.61 -4.64 5.28
CA PRO A 62 3.78 -4.09 6.33
C PRO A 62 2.65 -5.07 6.69
N ASN A 63 2.44 -5.36 7.97
CA ASN A 63 1.28 -6.09 8.49
C ASN A 63 0.10 -5.15 8.75
N ARG A 64 0.42 -3.89 9.09
CA ARG A 64 -0.56 -2.83 9.33
C ARG A 64 -0.02 -1.51 8.78
N ARG A 65 -0.94 -0.70 8.27
CA ARG A 65 -0.71 0.68 7.87
C ARG A 65 -1.85 1.55 8.39
N SER A 66 -1.54 2.65 9.05
CA SER A 66 -2.53 3.64 9.50
C SER A 66 -2.27 4.97 8.82
N LEU A 67 -3.34 5.59 8.33
CA LEU A 67 -3.31 6.82 7.55
C LEU A 67 -4.03 7.93 8.33
N TYR A 68 -3.38 9.06 8.48
CA TYR A 68 -3.89 10.19 9.27
C TYR A 68 -3.98 11.45 8.43
N ASP A 69 -4.92 12.34 8.76
CA ASP A 69 -4.94 13.70 8.23
C ASP A 69 -3.84 14.58 8.87
N VAL A 70 -3.80 15.86 8.49
CA VAL A 70 -2.84 16.86 8.99
C VAL A 70 -3.08 17.25 10.46
N ASP A 71 -4.23 16.89 11.02
CA ASP A 71 -4.63 17.18 12.40
C ASP A 71 -4.50 15.92 13.29
N ASP A 72 -3.77 14.90 12.83
CA ASP A 72 -3.57 13.59 13.48
C ASP A 72 -4.83 12.74 13.67
N ASN A 73 -5.92 13.03 12.95
CA ASN A 73 -7.10 12.17 13.00
C ASN A 73 -6.87 10.92 12.13
N LEU A 74 -7.16 9.74 12.69
CA LEU A 74 -7.14 8.50 11.92
C LEU A 74 -8.20 8.57 10.82
N LEU A 75 -7.80 8.29 9.59
CA LEU A 75 -8.71 8.21 8.44
C LEU A 75 -8.99 6.75 8.08
N VAL A 76 -7.94 5.95 7.99
CA VAL A 76 -8.02 4.55 7.54
C VAL A 76 -6.93 3.72 8.22
N GLU A 77 -7.29 2.51 8.66
CA GLU A 77 -6.33 1.45 8.97
C GLU A 77 -6.44 0.36 7.90
N LEU A 78 -5.31 0.01 7.27
CA LEU A 78 -5.17 -1.13 6.38
C LEU A 78 -4.47 -2.26 7.12
N ARG A 79 -5.08 -3.44 7.14
CA ARG A 79 -4.46 -4.69 7.60
C ARG A 79 -4.10 -5.56 6.41
N ILE A 80 -2.88 -6.07 6.45
CA ILE A 80 -2.27 -6.83 5.37
C ILE A 80 -2.05 -8.23 5.93
N LEU A 81 -2.83 -9.18 5.42
CA LEU A 81 -2.99 -10.52 5.98
C LEU A 81 -2.55 -11.56 4.96
N GLU A 82 -2.19 -12.74 5.47
CA GLU A 82 -1.87 -13.91 4.63
C GLU A 82 -0.77 -13.60 3.59
N VAL A 83 0.36 -13.07 4.08
CA VAL A 83 1.53 -12.75 3.25
C VAL A 83 2.23 -14.03 2.81
N GLU A 84 2.41 -14.20 1.50
CA GLU A 84 3.05 -15.36 0.89
C GLU A 84 4.19 -14.96 -0.07
N LEU A 85 5.19 -15.84 -0.19
CA LEU A 85 6.26 -15.70 -1.18
C LEU A 85 5.76 -16.21 -2.55
N ILE A 86 5.60 -15.31 -3.51
CA ILE A 86 5.01 -15.58 -4.85
C ILE A 86 6.06 -15.61 -5.99
N GLY A 87 7.33 -15.40 -5.66
CA GLY A 87 8.45 -15.44 -6.58
C GLY A 87 9.76 -15.69 -5.83
N GLU A 88 10.91 -15.53 -6.49
CA GLU A 88 12.22 -15.81 -5.85
C GLU A 88 12.51 -14.87 -4.66
N SER A 89 11.94 -13.66 -4.65
CA SER A 89 12.16 -12.67 -3.59
C SER A 89 10.99 -11.69 -3.44
N LEU A 90 9.78 -12.10 -3.81
CA LEU A 90 8.60 -11.24 -3.82
C LEU A 90 7.53 -11.80 -2.89
N TYR A 91 7.18 -11.00 -1.87
CA TYR A 91 6.08 -11.30 -0.96
C TYR A 91 4.84 -10.49 -1.35
N MET A 92 3.66 -11.09 -1.22
CA MET A 92 2.39 -10.43 -1.45
C MET A 92 1.33 -10.94 -0.48
N ALA A 93 0.44 -10.05 -0.08
CA ALA A 93 -0.70 -10.40 0.76
C ALA A 93 -1.84 -10.99 -0.07
N ARG A 94 -2.44 -12.07 0.43
CA ARG A 94 -3.68 -12.63 -0.13
C ARG A 94 -4.91 -11.86 0.30
N THR A 95 -4.86 -11.24 1.48
CA THR A 95 -6.01 -10.57 2.06
C THR A 95 -5.63 -9.17 2.53
N LEU A 96 -6.45 -8.19 2.16
CA LEU A 96 -6.31 -6.79 2.55
C LEU A 96 -7.64 -6.33 3.14
N GLU A 97 -7.60 -5.77 4.35
CA GLU A 97 -8.80 -5.27 5.02
C GLU A 97 -8.62 -3.79 5.38
N THR A 98 -9.61 -2.96 5.07
CA THR A 98 -9.60 -1.54 5.44
C THR A 98 -10.65 -1.26 6.49
N TYR A 99 -10.25 -0.57 7.55
CA TYR A 99 -11.08 -0.15 8.67
C TYR A 99 -11.12 1.37 8.73
N ASP A 100 -12.23 1.91 9.21
CA ASP A 100 -12.38 3.35 9.43
C ASP A 100 -11.88 3.81 10.80
N GLU A 101 -12.09 5.08 11.13
CA GLU A 101 -11.68 5.69 12.38
C GLU A 101 -12.32 5.08 13.65
N THR A 102 -13.46 4.38 13.49
CA THR A 102 -14.16 3.70 14.59
C THR A 102 -13.69 2.25 14.77
N GLY A 103 -12.86 1.74 13.84
CA GLY A 103 -12.48 0.34 13.76
C GLY A 103 -13.53 -0.53 13.08
N GLU A 104 -14.50 0.04 12.37
CA GLU A 104 -15.47 -0.71 11.57
C GLU A 104 -14.82 -1.15 10.24
N LEU A 105 -14.97 -2.42 9.89
CA LEU A 105 -14.50 -2.94 8.60
C LEU A 105 -15.30 -2.29 7.45
N ARG A 106 -14.61 -1.61 6.55
CA ARG A 106 -15.20 -0.94 5.38
C ARG A 106 -15.07 -1.72 4.09
N SER A 107 -13.96 -2.45 3.93
CA SER A 107 -13.70 -3.24 2.72
C SER A 107 -12.75 -4.38 3.03
N ALA A 108 -12.90 -5.47 2.29
CA ALA A 108 -11.97 -6.59 2.28
C ALA A 108 -11.73 -7.02 0.83
N ILE A 109 -10.47 -7.20 0.46
CA ILE A 109 -10.06 -7.77 -0.83
C ILE A 109 -9.38 -9.10 -0.55
N HIS A 110 -9.79 -10.13 -1.27
CA HIS A 110 -9.18 -11.45 -1.23
C HIS A 110 -8.73 -11.87 -2.63
N TYR A 111 -7.49 -12.32 -2.75
CA TYR A 111 -6.90 -12.79 -4.01
C TYR A 111 -6.90 -14.32 -4.08
N ASP A 112 -7.76 -14.89 -4.92
CA ASP A 112 -7.84 -16.35 -5.11
C ASP A 112 -6.59 -16.92 -5.80
N SER A 113 -6.00 -16.17 -6.73
CA SER A 113 -4.80 -16.57 -7.46
C SER A 113 -3.92 -15.36 -7.76
N ILE A 114 -2.62 -15.51 -7.52
CA ILE A 114 -1.61 -14.51 -7.81
C ILE A 114 -0.59 -15.14 -8.76
N MET A 115 -0.33 -14.47 -9.88
CA MET A 115 0.66 -14.89 -10.87
C MET A 115 1.58 -13.72 -11.19
N VAL A 116 2.89 -13.99 -11.18
CA VAL A 116 3.93 -12.98 -11.46
C VAL A 116 4.65 -13.35 -12.76
N ASN A 117 4.99 -12.36 -13.58
CA ASN A 117 5.70 -12.54 -14.84
C ASN A 117 5.02 -13.55 -15.79
N SER A 118 3.69 -13.54 -15.85
CA SER A 118 2.89 -14.45 -16.68
C SER A 118 2.96 -14.18 -18.18
N GLY A 119 3.68 -13.14 -18.61
CA GLY A 119 3.77 -12.74 -20.01
C GLY A 119 2.49 -12.09 -20.51
N LEU A 120 1.93 -11.16 -19.72
CA LEU A 120 0.75 -10.39 -20.12
C LEU A 120 1.00 -9.66 -21.44
N ASP A 121 -0.02 -9.65 -22.30
CA ASP A 121 0.01 -8.95 -23.58
C ASP A 121 0.09 -7.42 -23.36
N PRO A 122 1.11 -6.73 -23.87
CA PRO A 122 1.22 -5.27 -23.77
C PRO A 122 0.02 -4.52 -24.32
N GLU A 123 -0.73 -5.09 -25.28
CA GLU A 123 -1.93 -4.46 -25.85
C GLU A 123 -3.03 -4.23 -24.81
N LEU A 124 -3.05 -4.99 -23.70
CA LEU A 124 -3.97 -4.79 -22.58
C LEU A 124 -3.80 -3.45 -21.85
N PHE A 125 -2.68 -2.76 -22.08
CA PHE A 125 -2.35 -1.49 -21.43
C PHE A 125 -2.47 -0.28 -22.38
N VAL A 126 -2.93 -0.49 -23.61
CA VAL A 126 -3.21 0.60 -24.55
C VAL A 126 -4.57 1.21 -24.18
N ARG A 127 -4.56 2.50 -23.84
CA ARG A 127 -5.79 3.24 -23.57
C ARG A 127 -6.52 3.48 -24.89
N GLU A 128 -7.72 2.92 -25.04
CA GLU A 128 -8.60 3.27 -26.16
C GLU A 128 -8.96 4.75 -26.04
N GLU A 129 -8.78 5.52 -27.12
CA GLU A 129 -9.26 6.90 -27.18
C GLU A 129 -10.80 6.85 -27.13
N GLU A 130 -11.39 7.45 -26.08
CA GLU A 130 -12.83 7.71 -26.07
C GLU A 130 -13.15 8.56 -27.30
N ALA A 131 -14.01 8.05 -28.18
CA ALA A 131 -14.50 8.81 -29.32
C ALA A 131 -15.06 10.13 -28.79
N ALA A 132 -14.48 11.25 -29.22
CA ALA A 132 -15.01 12.55 -28.89
C ALA A 132 -16.44 12.62 -29.43
N ASP A 133 -17.42 12.74 -28.52
CA ASP A 133 -18.80 13.05 -28.89
C ASP A 133 -18.78 14.40 -29.64
N GLU A 134 -19.01 14.36 -30.96
CA GLU A 134 -19.25 15.53 -31.82
C GLU A 134 -20.63 16.17 -31.59
#